data_AF-B4VIT7-F1
#
_entry.id   AF-B4VIT7-F1
#
_cell.length_a   1.000
_cell.length_b   1.000
_cell.length_c   1.000
_cell.angle_alpha   90.00
_cell.angle_beta   90.00
_cell.angle_gamma   90.00
#
_symmetry.space_group_name_H-M   'P 1'
#
loop_
_entity.id
_entity.type
_entity.pdbx_description
1 polymer ?
#
loop_
_entity_poly.entity_id
_entity_poly.type
_entity_poly.pdbx_seq_one_letter_code
_entity_poly.pdbx_strand_id
1 'polypeptide(L)'
;MRTAYQYKLRPTKQQVIELDRWLAMLCAEYNYLLADRFNWYEQNRSPVNACPLICHLPELRDHPDSITGIDVGLKEFLTTADGETIAIPQHYRKAQKRLGVIQKRVARRKKGSKGRLKAIKQLGKQHKQVADKRKDFHFKTANYLLSKYDVVAHENLNIKGLVRTRLAKSVLDAGWSNFLSILTNKAENAGKLVIPVSAHNTSQDCSNCLRRESTQKVARSMA
;
A
#
# COMPACT_ATOMS: atom_id res chain seq x y z
N MET A 1 -5.98 -39.81 16.00
CA MET A 1 -7.31 -39.21 16.25
C MET A 1 -7.19 -38.42 17.54
N ARG A 2 -7.22 -37.07 17.53
CA ARG A 2 -7.15 -36.28 18.76
C ARG A 2 -8.53 -36.32 19.43
N THR A 3 -8.67 -37.05 20.53
CA THR A 3 -9.83 -36.98 21.41
C THR A 3 -9.77 -35.64 22.14
N ALA A 4 -10.46 -34.63 21.62
CA ALA A 4 -10.66 -33.38 22.36
C ALA A 4 -11.62 -33.69 23.52
N TYR A 5 -11.08 -33.80 24.73
CA TYR A 5 -11.91 -33.93 25.93
C TYR A 5 -12.80 -32.69 26.06
N GLN A 6 -14.11 -32.89 25.97
CA GLN A 6 -15.08 -31.83 26.16
C GLN A 6 -15.49 -31.81 27.63
N TYR A 7 -14.90 -30.90 28.40
CA TYR A 7 -15.28 -30.71 29.80
C TYR A 7 -16.59 -29.92 29.87
N LYS A 8 -17.63 -30.55 30.41
CA LYS A 8 -18.92 -29.90 30.67
C LYS A 8 -18.84 -29.20 32.02
N LEU A 9 -18.89 -27.87 32.03
CA LEU A 9 -19.00 -27.08 33.26
C LEU A 9 -20.33 -27.43 33.97
N ARG A 10 -20.24 -27.76 35.26
CA ARG A 10 -21.39 -28.01 36.14
C ARG A 10 -21.36 -26.98 37.28
N PRO A 11 -21.79 -25.73 37.01
CA PRO A 11 -21.76 -24.69 38.01
C PRO A 11 -22.70 -25.01 39.19
N THR A 12 -22.28 -24.62 40.39
CA THR A 12 -23.13 -24.63 41.58
C THR A 12 -24.24 -23.58 41.46
N LYS A 13 -25.28 -23.68 42.30
CA LYS A 13 -26.39 -22.70 42.29
C LYS A 13 -25.91 -21.26 42.47
N GLN A 14 -24.92 -21.02 43.34
CA GLN A 14 -24.34 -19.69 43.56
C GLN A 14 -23.61 -19.19 42.31
N GLN A 15 -22.83 -20.06 41.66
CA GLN A 15 -22.12 -19.73 40.42
C GLN A 15 -23.10 -19.41 39.28
N VAL A 16 -24.23 -20.11 39.18
CA VAL A 16 -25.26 -19.77 38.18
C VAL A 16 -25.80 -18.36 38.40
N ILE A 17 -26.14 -18.00 39.64
CA ILE A 17 -26.63 -16.66 39.97
C ILE A 17 -25.60 -15.57 39.61
N GLU A 18 -24.33 -15.83 39.90
CA GLU A 18 -23.24 -14.90 39.58
C GLU A 18 -23.05 -14.75 38.05
N LEU A 19 -23.07 -15.86 37.32
CA LEU A 19 -22.99 -15.87 35.85
C LEU A 19 -24.17 -15.13 35.21
N ASP A 20 -25.39 -15.33 35.72
CA ASP A 20 -26.58 -14.64 35.23
C ASP A 20 -26.49 -13.12 35.50
N ARG A 21 -25.96 -12.73 36.67
CA ARG A 21 -25.72 -11.32 36.98
C ARG A 21 -24.71 -10.70 36.02
N TRP A 22 -23.60 -11.39 35.74
CA TRP A 22 -22.61 -10.93 34.76
C TRP A 22 -23.20 -10.81 33.36
N LEU A 23 -23.97 -11.81 32.93
CA LEU A 23 -24.65 -11.79 31.64
C LEU A 23 -25.61 -10.60 31.54
N ALA A 24 -26.40 -10.34 32.58
CA ALA A 24 -27.31 -9.21 32.64
C ALA A 24 -26.56 -7.87 32.54
N MET A 25 -25.44 -7.70 33.25
CA MET A 25 -24.60 -6.50 33.14
C MET A 25 -24.01 -6.33 31.74
N LEU A 26 -23.50 -7.40 31.13
CA LEU A 26 -22.96 -7.35 29.76
C LEU A 26 -24.06 -7.02 28.73
N CYS A 27 -25.26 -7.56 28.88
CA CYS A 27 -26.40 -7.22 28.04
C CYS A 27 -26.82 -5.76 28.20
N ALA A 28 -26.83 -5.23 29.44
CA ALA A 28 -27.14 -3.83 29.70
C ALA A 28 -26.10 -2.90 29.07
N GLU A 29 -24.81 -3.20 29.25
CA GLU A 29 -23.71 -2.44 28.66
C GLU A 29 -23.77 -2.45 27.11
N TYR A 30 -23.98 -3.62 26.51
CA TYR A 30 -24.14 -3.74 25.06
C TYR A 30 -25.31 -2.89 24.55
N ASN A 31 -26.45 -2.94 25.22
CA ASN A 31 -27.63 -2.17 24.85
C ASN A 31 -27.39 -0.66 25.02
N TYR A 32 -26.68 -0.25 26.07
CA TYR A 32 -26.28 1.14 26.28
C TYR A 32 -25.36 1.63 25.15
N LEU A 33 -24.28 0.90 24.84
CA LEU A 33 -23.35 1.27 23.76
C LEU A 33 -24.04 1.28 22.38
N LEU A 34 -24.99 0.36 22.15
CA LEU A 34 -25.79 0.35 20.95
C LEU A 34 -26.69 1.59 20.86
N ALA A 35 -27.35 1.97 21.96
CA ALA A 35 -28.16 3.18 22.04
C ALA A 35 -27.31 4.45 21.87
N ASP A 36 -26.14 4.53 22.49
CA ASP A 36 -25.19 5.63 22.34
C ASP A 36 -24.76 5.81 20.89
N ARG A 37 -24.46 4.70 20.19
CA ARG A 37 -24.17 4.72 18.76
C ARG A 37 -25.34 5.22 17.91
N PHE A 38 -26.57 4.81 18.23
CA PHE A 38 -27.76 5.31 17.53
C PHE A 38 -28.02 6.78 17.82
N ASN A 39 -27.85 7.23 19.06
CA ASN A 39 -27.96 8.64 19.44
C ASN A 39 -26.93 9.48 18.68
N TRP A 40 -25.68 9.02 18.63
CA TRP A 40 -24.64 9.66 17.84
C TRP A 40 -25.03 9.74 16.36
N TYR A 41 -25.55 8.65 15.78
CA TYR A 41 -26.03 8.65 14.40
C TYR A 41 -27.18 9.65 14.18
N GLU A 42 -28.20 9.67 15.04
CA GLU A 42 -29.33 10.60 14.91
C GLU A 42 -28.92 12.07 15.06
N GLN A 43 -27.95 12.36 15.92
CA GLN A 43 -27.41 13.71 16.14
C GLN A 43 -26.47 14.17 15.02
N ASN A 44 -25.73 13.24 14.39
CA ASN A 44 -24.68 13.57 13.41
C ASN A 44 -25.04 13.18 11.97
N ARG A 45 -26.20 12.55 11.73
CA ARG A 45 -26.64 12.20 10.37
C ARG A 45 -26.93 13.47 9.57
N SER A 46 -26.43 13.48 8.35
CA SER A 46 -26.73 14.49 7.34
C SER A 46 -27.62 13.87 6.26
N PRO A 47 -28.45 14.64 5.54
CA PRO A 47 -29.18 14.17 4.36
C PRO A 47 -28.25 13.66 3.24
N VAL A 48 -26.99 14.11 3.27
CA VAL A 48 -25.92 13.54 2.46
C VAL A 48 -25.54 12.20 3.12
N ASN A 49 -25.48 11.11 2.37
CA ASN A 49 -25.02 9.77 2.80
C ASN A 49 -23.52 9.75 3.21
N ALA A 50 -23.02 10.83 3.79
CA ALA A 50 -21.69 11.01 4.32
C ALA A 50 -21.80 11.93 5.54
N CYS A 51 -21.12 11.57 6.62
CA CYS A 51 -20.76 12.56 7.62
C CYS A 51 -20.00 13.68 6.89
N PRO A 52 -20.31 14.97 7.13
CA PRO A 52 -19.42 16.05 6.75
C PRO A 52 -18.17 15.91 7.61
N LEU A 53 -17.28 15.00 7.22
CA LEU A 53 -15.91 14.97 7.68
C LEU A 53 -15.26 16.23 7.09
N ILE A 54 -15.56 17.38 7.69
CA ILE A 54 -14.66 18.53 7.62
C ILE A 54 -13.47 18.14 8.50
N CYS A 55 -12.67 17.21 7.99
CA CYS A 55 -11.35 16.95 8.52
C CYS A 55 -10.45 18.02 7.93
N HIS A 56 -10.09 19.00 8.75
CA HIS A 56 -9.03 19.92 8.37
C HIS A 56 -7.75 19.10 8.23
N LEU A 57 -7.13 19.15 7.05
CA LEU A 57 -5.80 18.59 6.89
C LEU A 57 -4.88 19.35 7.85
N PRO A 58 -3.96 18.66 8.54
CA PRO A 58 -2.96 19.34 9.35
C PRO A 58 -2.15 20.31 8.49
N GLU A 59 -1.82 21.46 9.05
CA GLU A 59 -0.95 22.42 8.39
C GLU A 59 0.47 21.83 8.23
N LEU A 60 1.16 22.26 7.18
CA LEU A 60 2.56 21.89 6.97
C LEU A 60 3.41 22.48 8.09
N ARG A 61 4.43 21.74 8.53
CA ARG A 61 5.41 22.28 9.48
C ARG A 61 6.23 23.38 8.81
N ASP A 62 6.36 24.54 9.47
CA ASP A 62 7.16 25.67 8.98
C ASP A 62 8.66 25.35 8.88
N HIS A 63 9.15 24.51 9.79
CA HIS A 63 10.56 24.11 9.87
C HIS A 63 10.65 22.57 9.95
N PRO A 64 10.85 21.88 8.81
CA PRO A 64 11.02 20.43 8.81
C PRO A 64 12.41 20.04 9.33
N ASP A 65 12.45 19.22 10.38
CA ASP A 65 13.71 18.77 10.99
C ASP A 65 14.42 17.68 10.18
N SER A 66 13.66 16.96 9.34
CA SER A 66 14.12 15.76 8.65
C SER A 66 13.71 15.76 7.18
N ILE A 67 14.71 15.85 6.30
CA ILE A 67 14.55 15.90 4.85
C ILE A 67 15.36 14.77 4.23
N THR A 68 14.76 14.01 3.31
CA THR A 68 15.49 12.99 2.55
C THR A 68 15.11 13.00 1.08
N GLY A 69 16.06 12.63 0.24
CA GLY A 69 15.83 12.27 -1.15
C GLY A 69 15.64 10.76 -1.30
N ILE A 70 14.67 10.34 -2.09
CA ILE A 70 14.51 8.95 -2.50
C ILE A 70 14.75 8.79 -4.00
N ASP A 71 15.56 7.81 -4.35
CA ASP A 71 15.69 7.29 -5.71
C ASP A 71 14.87 6.01 -5.84
N VAL A 72 14.04 5.89 -6.87
CA VAL A 72 13.18 4.72 -7.10
C VAL A 72 13.72 3.88 -8.25
N GLY A 73 14.00 2.61 -7.98
CA GLY A 73 14.78 1.76 -8.89
C GLY A 73 14.14 0.41 -9.21
N LEU A 74 14.76 -0.29 -10.18
CA LEU A 74 14.45 -1.69 -10.53
C LEU A 74 15.42 -2.70 -9.91
N LYS A 75 16.52 -2.23 -9.30
CA LYS A 75 17.44 -3.06 -8.51
C LYS A 75 16.93 -3.14 -7.07
N GLU A 76 16.87 -1.98 -6.42
CA GLU A 76 16.16 -1.74 -5.17
C GLU A 76 14.89 -0.94 -5.45
N PHE A 77 13.83 -1.14 -4.68
CA PHE A 77 12.56 -0.44 -4.86
C PHE A 77 12.73 1.05 -4.64
N LEU A 78 13.44 1.39 -3.57
CA LEU A 78 13.94 2.74 -3.34
C LEU A 78 15.25 2.72 -2.54
N THR A 79 16.02 3.78 -2.69
CA THR A 79 17.23 4.10 -1.91
C THR A 79 17.08 5.51 -1.37
N THR A 80 17.34 5.70 -0.08
CA THR A 80 17.34 7.02 0.57
C THR A 80 18.69 7.70 0.42
N ALA A 81 18.74 9.03 0.60
CA ALA A 81 19.99 9.79 0.63
C ALA A 81 20.95 9.31 1.73
N ASP A 82 20.41 8.74 2.82
CA ASP A 82 21.18 8.16 3.93
C ASP A 82 21.76 6.77 3.61
N GLY A 83 21.53 6.25 2.40
CA GLY A 83 22.03 4.95 1.95
C GLY A 83 21.16 3.75 2.32
N GLU A 84 20.02 3.95 2.99
CA GLU A 84 19.09 2.87 3.28
C GLU A 84 18.36 2.41 2.01
N THR A 85 18.32 1.10 1.77
CA THR A 85 17.67 0.49 0.60
C THR A 85 16.49 -0.39 0.99
N ILE A 86 15.45 -0.40 0.16
CA ILE A 86 14.29 -1.26 0.31
C ILE A 86 14.18 -2.16 -0.92
N ALA A 87 14.17 -3.48 -0.73
CA ALA A 87 14.11 -4.43 -1.83
C ALA A 87 12.75 -4.49 -2.52
N ILE A 88 12.75 -4.80 -3.83
CA ILE A 88 11.53 -4.98 -4.61
C ILE A 88 10.91 -6.35 -4.29
N PRO A 89 9.65 -6.43 -3.83
CA PRO A 89 9.04 -7.69 -3.42
C PRO A 89 8.68 -8.64 -4.59
N GLN A 90 8.61 -8.11 -5.83
CA GLN A 90 8.29 -8.83 -7.07
C GLN A 90 6.98 -9.66 -7.01
N HIS A 91 5.91 -9.07 -6.45
CA HIS A 91 4.66 -9.77 -6.20
C HIS A 91 4.03 -10.36 -7.48
N TYR A 92 4.07 -9.64 -8.60
CA TYR A 92 3.51 -10.15 -9.86
C TYR A 92 4.32 -11.31 -10.42
N ARG A 93 5.66 -11.25 -10.36
CA ARG A 93 6.54 -12.35 -10.81
C ARG A 93 6.26 -13.63 -10.05
N LYS A 94 6.14 -13.56 -8.72
CA LYS A 94 5.79 -14.70 -7.86
C LYS A 94 4.40 -15.28 -8.21
N ALA A 95 3.44 -14.44 -8.59
CA ALA A 95 2.09 -14.88 -8.95
C ALA A 95 1.94 -15.36 -10.40
N GLN A 96 2.93 -15.11 -11.27
CA GLN A 96 2.81 -15.29 -12.72
C GLN A 96 2.51 -16.74 -13.12
N LYS A 97 3.15 -17.73 -12.48
CA LYS A 97 2.90 -19.16 -12.77
C LYS A 97 1.43 -19.51 -12.56
N ARG A 98 0.86 -19.08 -11.42
CA ARG A 98 -0.55 -19.32 -11.07
C ARG A 98 -1.50 -18.56 -11.99
N LEU A 99 -1.21 -17.30 -12.29
CA LEU A 99 -1.98 -16.50 -13.25
C LEU A 99 -2.01 -17.15 -14.62
N GLY A 100 -0.87 -17.62 -15.13
CA GLY A 100 -0.78 -18.31 -16.42
C GLY A 100 -1.63 -19.58 -16.49
N VAL A 101 -1.68 -20.38 -15.41
CA VAL A 101 -2.55 -21.57 -15.34
C VAL A 101 -4.03 -21.19 -15.43
N ILE A 102 -4.45 -20.15 -14.70
CA ILE A 102 -5.85 -19.71 -14.70
C ILE A 102 -6.20 -19.07 -16.05
N GLN A 103 -5.30 -18.27 -16.65
CA GLN A 103 -5.48 -17.70 -17.99
C GLN A 103 -5.66 -18.79 -19.05
N LYS A 104 -4.81 -19.83 -19.06
CA LYS A 104 -4.97 -20.99 -19.96
C LYS A 104 -6.32 -21.68 -19.76
N ARG A 105 -6.79 -21.83 -18.52
CA ARG A 105 -8.11 -22.40 -18.21
C ARG A 105 -9.26 -21.54 -18.75
N VAL A 106 -9.16 -20.21 -18.65
CA VAL A 106 -10.14 -19.29 -19.25
C VAL A 106 -10.15 -19.45 -20.76
N ALA A 107 -8.98 -19.44 -21.40
CA ALA A 107 -8.83 -19.53 -22.85
C ALA A 107 -9.43 -20.82 -23.43
N ARG A 108 -9.15 -21.97 -22.81
CA ARG A 108 -9.62 -23.30 -23.27
C ARG A 108 -11.12 -23.54 -23.09
N ARG A 109 -11.82 -22.77 -22.26
CA ARG A 109 -13.26 -22.99 -21.97
C ARG A 109 -14.15 -22.24 -22.97
N LYS A 110 -15.22 -22.89 -23.43
CA LYS A 110 -16.23 -22.32 -24.35
C LYS A 110 -16.71 -20.95 -23.87
N LYS A 111 -16.71 -19.96 -24.75
CA LYS A 111 -17.23 -18.60 -24.48
C LYS A 111 -18.68 -18.69 -24.00
N GLY A 112 -19.04 -17.93 -22.97
CA GLY A 112 -20.37 -17.95 -22.36
C GLY A 112 -20.68 -19.13 -21.43
N SER A 113 -19.86 -20.19 -21.38
CA SER A 113 -20.14 -21.32 -20.48
C SER A 113 -20.04 -20.95 -18.99
N LYS A 114 -20.87 -21.56 -18.14
CA LYS A 114 -20.81 -21.42 -16.66
C LYS A 114 -19.41 -21.72 -16.12
N GLY A 115 -18.72 -22.69 -16.71
CA GLY A 115 -17.34 -23.02 -16.39
C GLY A 115 -16.36 -21.89 -16.71
N ARG A 116 -16.48 -21.23 -17.86
CA ARG A 116 -15.63 -20.08 -18.21
C ARG A 116 -15.85 -18.92 -17.24
N LEU A 117 -17.09 -18.61 -16.90
CA LEU A 117 -17.44 -17.55 -15.94
C LEU A 117 -16.78 -17.80 -14.56
N LYS A 118 -16.83 -19.04 -14.05
CA LYS A 118 -16.12 -19.41 -12.81
C LYS A 118 -14.61 -19.18 -12.91
N ALA A 119 -13.99 -19.53 -14.04
CA ALA A 119 -12.55 -19.33 -14.26
C ALA A 119 -12.17 -17.85 -14.36
N ILE A 120 -13.00 -17.02 -15.00
CA ILE A 120 -12.82 -15.56 -15.05
C ILE A 120 -12.89 -14.96 -13.64
N LYS A 121 -13.87 -15.37 -12.83
CA LYS A 121 -13.97 -14.93 -11.42
C LYS A 121 -12.72 -15.31 -10.62
N GLN A 122 -12.19 -16.52 -10.83
CA GLN A 122 -10.94 -16.96 -10.21
C GLN A 122 -9.73 -16.12 -10.67
N LEU A 123 -9.67 -15.79 -11.96
CA LEU A 123 -8.62 -14.94 -12.52
C LEU A 123 -8.66 -13.54 -11.90
N GLY A 124 -9.86 -12.93 -11.83
CA GLY A 124 -10.06 -11.63 -11.20
C GLY A 124 -9.65 -11.63 -9.73
N LYS A 125 -10.04 -12.65 -8.96
CA LYS A 125 -9.58 -12.82 -7.57
C LYS A 125 -8.06 -12.88 -7.47
N GLN A 126 -7.39 -13.60 -8.37
CA GLN A 126 -5.94 -13.71 -8.36
C GLN A 126 -5.26 -12.37 -8.68
N HIS A 127 -5.75 -11.63 -9.66
CA HIS A 127 -5.25 -10.28 -9.95
C HIS A 127 -5.47 -9.31 -8.79
N LYS A 128 -6.65 -9.36 -8.16
CA LYS A 128 -6.96 -8.57 -6.97
C LYS A 128 -5.97 -8.86 -5.84
N GLN A 129 -5.71 -10.13 -5.54
CA GLN A 129 -4.71 -10.50 -4.52
C GLN A 129 -3.31 -9.93 -4.80
N VAL A 130 -2.86 -9.91 -6.05
CA VAL A 130 -1.57 -9.32 -6.41
C VAL A 130 -1.59 -7.80 -6.23
N ALA A 131 -2.67 -7.15 -6.66
CA ALA A 131 -2.84 -5.71 -6.49
C ALA A 131 -2.88 -5.31 -5.01
N ASP A 132 -3.62 -6.05 -4.19
CA ASP A 132 -3.75 -5.81 -2.75
C ASP A 132 -2.40 -6.00 -2.03
N LYS A 133 -1.63 -7.06 -2.36
CA LYS A 133 -0.29 -7.26 -1.80
C LYS A 133 0.68 -6.13 -2.14
N ARG A 134 0.65 -5.67 -3.40
CA ARG A 134 1.47 -4.54 -3.83
C ARG A 134 1.06 -3.24 -3.12
N LYS A 135 -0.25 -3.01 -2.97
CA LYS A 135 -0.78 -1.84 -2.26
C LYS A 135 -0.39 -1.86 -0.78
N ASP A 136 -0.47 -3.02 -0.13
CA ASP A 136 -0.03 -3.23 1.25
C ASP A 136 1.46 -2.89 1.42
N PHE A 137 2.32 -3.40 0.53
CA PHE A 137 3.73 -3.04 0.49
C PHE A 137 3.92 -1.51 0.35
N HIS A 138 3.24 -0.88 -0.62
CA HIS A 138 3.35 0.57 -0.82
C HIS A 138 2.93 1.38 0.41
N PHE A 139 1.84 1.03 1.08
CA PHE A 139 1.43 1.71 2.31
C PHE A 139 2.43 1.54 3.45
N LYS A 140 2.97 0.32 3.64
CA LYS A 140 3.98 0.06 4.67
C LYS A 140 5.24 0.87 4.41
N THR A 141 5.73 0.88 3.18
CA THR A 141 6.89 1.66 2.79
C THR A 141 6.65 3.16 2.93
N ALA A 142 5.47 3.67 2.56
CA ALA A 142 5.14 5.08 2.69
C ALA A 142 5.07 5.50 4.16
N ASN A 143 4.37 4.73 5.01
CA ASN A 143 4.28 4.99 6.44
C ASN A 143 5.66 4.90 7.10
N TYR A 144 6.51 3.98 6.66
CA TYR A 144 7.89 3.87 7.13
C TYR A 144 8.70 5.14 6.85
N LEU A 145 8.70 5.63 5.61
CA LEU A 145 9.39 6.87 5.25
C LEU A 145 8.84 8.06 6.04
N LEU A 146 7.51 8.21 6.10
CA LEU A 146 6.85 9.31 6.80
C LEU A 146 6.97 9.20 8.33
N SER A 147 7.38 8.06 8.89
CA SER A 147 7.73 7.97 10.31
C SER A 147 9.10 8.57 10.62
N LYS A 148 9.99 8.62 9.63
CA LYS A 148 11.38 9.09 9.78
C LYS A 148 11.61 10.51 9.28
N TYR A 149 10.94 10.88 8.19
CA TYR A 149 11.20 12.13 7.48
C TYR A 149 9.93 12.98 7.39
N ASP A 150 10.08 14.29 7.49
CA ASP A 150 9.00 15.27 7.35
C ASP A 150 8.86 15.76 5.91
N VAL A 151 9.98 15.77 5.17
CA VAL A 151 10.01 16.07 3.75
C VAL A 151 10.70 14.94 2.99
N VAL A 152 10.03 14.44 1.95
CA VAL A 152 10.58 13.42 1.05
C VAL A 152 10.62 13.97 -0.37
N ALA A 153 11.82 14.23 -0.88
CA ALA A 153 12.04 14.56 -2.28
C ALA A 153 12.18 13.27 -3.10
N HIS A 154 11.61 13.22 -4.30
CA HIS A 154 11.80 12.09 -5.20
C HIS A 154 12.04 12.55 -6.64
N GLU A 155 12.78 11.77 -7.42
CA GLU A 155 12.97 12.08 -8.83
C GLU A 155 11.65 12.00 -9.61
N ASN A 156 11.42 12.97 -10.49
CA ASN A 156 10.31 13.00 -11.43
C ASN A 156 10.64 12.13 -12.65
N LEU A 157 10.61 10.81 -12.46
CA LEU A 157 10.81 9.86 -13.55
C LEU A 157 9.65 9.92 -14.56
N ASN A 158 9.99 9.82 -15.84
CA ASN A 158 9.00 9.63 -16.90
C ASN A 158 8.46 8.18 -16.90
N ILE A 159 7.67 7.83 -15.87
CA ILE A 159 7.12 6.49 -15.68
C ILE A 159 6.25 6.08 -16.88
N LYS A 160 5.49 7.03 -17.46
CA LYS A 160 4.67 6.80 -18.66
C LYS A 160 5.53 6.35 -19.85
N GLY A 161 6.69 6.97 -20.04
CA GLY A 161 7.67 6.58 -21.04
C GLY A 161 8.25 5.19 -20.76
N LEU A 162 8.64 4.93 -19.51
CA LEU A 162 9.24 3.65 -19.11
C LEU A 162 8.30 2.45 -19.30
N VAL A 163 6.99 2.63 -19.09
CA VAL A 163 5.97 1.59 -19.34
C VAL A 163 5.84 1.23 -20.82
N ARG A 164 6.36 2.06 -21.75
CA ARG A 164 6.36 1.76 -23.20
C ARG A 164 7.64 1.05 -23.67
N THR A 165 8.60 0.83 -22.79
CA THR A 165 9.89 0.19 -23.11
C THR A 165 9.88 -1.32 -22.79
N ARG A 166 11.00 -2.01 -23.04
CA ARG A 166 11.19 -3.41 -22.62
C ARG A 166 11.10 -3.61 -21.09
N LEU A 167 11.22 -2.54 -20.30
CA LEU A 167 11.11 -2.56 -18.84
C LEU A 167 9.67 -2.53 -18.34
N ALA A 168 8.68 -2.36 -19.22
CA ALA A 168 7.26 -2.20 -18.89
C ALA A 168 6.77 -3.14 -17.80
N LYS A 169 7.09 -4.43 -17.92
CA LYS A 169 6.64 -5.45 -16.97
C LYS A 169 7.21 -5.24 -15.57
N SER A 170 8.48 -4.87 -15.46
CA SER A 170 9.14 -4.64 -14.16
C SER A 170 8.69 -3.33 -13.53
N VAL A 171 8.54 -2.28 -14.34
CA VAL A 171 7.98 -0.98 -13.91
C VAL A 171 6.55 -1.13 -13.40
N LEU A 172 5.71 -1.88 -14.13
CA LEU A 172 4.34 -2.17 -13.72
C LEU A 172 4.26 -3.08 -12.50
N ASP A 173 5.23 -3.98 -12.28
CA ASP A 173 5.28 -4.81 -11.07
C ASP A 173 5.66 -3.97 -9.85
N ALA A 174 6.69 -3.12 -9.96
CA ALA A 174 7.10 -2.18 -8.92
C ALA A 174 5.98 -1.19 -8.58
N GLY A 175 5.30 -0.65 -9.61
CA GLY A 175 4.11 0.19 -9.45
C GLY A 175 4.41 1.56 -8.84
N TRP A 176 5.53 2.21 -9.24
CA TRP A 176 5.97 3.48 -8.67
C TRP A 176 4.92 4.59 -8.69
N SER A 177 4.14 4.74 -9.77
CA SER A 177 3.10 5.77 -9.82
C SER A 177 2.07 5.63 -8.70
N ASN A 178 1.68 4.39 -8.38
CA ASN A 178 0.75 4.13 -7.28
C ASN A 178 1.42 4.40 -5.93
N PHE A 179 2.69 4.02 -5.78
CA PHE A 179 3.45 4.28 -4.57
C PHE A 179 3.60 5.78 -4.30
N LEU A 180 4.07 6.56 -5.28
CA LEU A 180 4.23 8.01 -5.16
C LEU A 180 2.89 8.68 -4.85
N SER A 181 1.81 8.25 -5.50
CA SER A 181 0.47 8.75 -5.18
C SER A 181 0.08 8.44 -3.72
N ILE A 182 0.33 7.22 -3.25
CA ILE A 182 0.07 6.83 -1.84
C ILE A 182 0.93 7.65 -0.88
N LEU A 183 2.21 7.84 -1.20
CA LEU A 183 3.17 8.59 -0.39
C LEU A 183 2.73 10.05 -0.26
N THR A 184 2.42 10.73 -1.36
CA THR A 184 1.92 12.11 -1.36
C THR A 184 0.64 12.23 -0.54
N ASN A 185 -0.36 11.39 -0.79
CA ASN A 185 -1.61 11.42 -0.04
C ASN A 185 -1.38 11.16 1.46
N LYS A 186 -0.48 10.25 1.83
CA LYS A 186 -0.18 9.97 3.24
C LYS A 186 0.62 11.08 3.91
N ALA A 187 1.46 11.77 3.15
CA ALA A 187 2.19 12.92 3.64
C ALA A 187 1.25 14.10 3.93
N GLU A 188 0.36 14.43 3.00
CA GLU A 188 -0.66 15.48 3.17
C GLU A 188 -1.53 15.21 4.41
N ASN A 189 -2.00 13.98 4.58
CA ASN A 189 -2.76 13.58 5.77
C ASN A 189 -1.98 13.70 7.09
N ALA A 190 -0.65 13.75 7.04
CA ALA A 190 0.23 13.83 8.20
C ALA A 190 0.87 15.23 8.38
N GLY A 191 0.53 16.21 7.54
CA GLY A 191 1.13 17.55 7.59
C GLY A 191 2.58 17.57 7.10
N LYS A 192 2.92 16.62 6.21
CA LYS A 192 4.24 16.37 5.65
C LYS A 192 4.26 16.65 4.15
N LEU A 193 5.46 16.83 3.61
CA LEU A 193 5.62 17.25 2.23
C LEU A 193 6.35 16.20 1.38
N VAL A 194 5.85 15.97 0.17
CA VAL A 194 6.50 15.12 -0.84
C VAL A 194 6.71 15.95 -2.08
N ILE A 195 7.97 16.11 -2.49
CA ILE A 195 8.36 17.04 -3.55
C ILE A 195 8.89 16.25 -4.75
N PRO A 196 8.25 16.35 -5.93
CA PRO A 196 8.86 15.86 -7.16
C PRO A 196 9.97 16.82 -7.61
N VAL A 197 11.19 16.31 -7.74
CA VAL A 197 12.36 17.06 -8.22
C VAL A 197 12.66 16.64 -9.66
N SER A 198 13.05 17.57 -10.53
CA SER A 198 13.45 17.21 -11.89
C SER A 198 14.68 16.31 -11.88
N ALA A 199 14.65 15.23 -12.67
CA ALA A 199 15.79 14.31 -12.81
C ALA A 199 16.95 14.89 -13.64
N HIS A 200 16.89 16.18 -14.00
CA HIS A 200 17.92 16.81 -14.81
C HIS A 200 19.10 17.19 -13.90
N ASN A 201 20.27 16.59 -14.15
CA ASN A 201 21.56 16.85 -13.47
C ASN A 201 21.77 16.20 -12.09
N THR A 202 20.89 15.32 -11.61
CA THR A 202 21.08 14.63 -10.30
C THR A 202 22.07 13.46 -10.34
N SER A 203 22.27 12.84 -11.51
CA SER A 203 23.09 11.63 -11.69
C SER A 203 24.46 11.86 -12.35
N GLN A 204 24.83 13.12 -12.63
CA GLN A 204 26.08 13.46 -13.34
C GLN A 204 27.05 14.31 -12.51
N ASP A 205 26.64 14.78 -11.34
CA ASP A 205 27.47 15.58 -10.44
C ASP A 205 27.90 14.72 -9.25
N CYS A 206 29.22 14.57 -9.08
CA CYS A 206 29.79 13.86 -7.94
C CYS A 206 29.37 14.54 -6.63
N SER A 207 28.70 13.82 -5.73
CA SER A 207 28.22 14.33 -4.43
C SER A 207 29.33 14.87 -3.53
N ASN A 208 30.59 14.49 -3.78
CA ASN A 208 31.75 14.93 -3.01
C ASN A 208 32.43 16.19 -3.56
N CYS A 209 32.38 16.44 -4.88
CA CYS A 209 33.17 17.52 -5.48
C CYS A 209 32.47 18.38 -6.52
N LEU A 210 31.17 18.16 -6.78
CA LEU A 210 30.31 18.94 -7.69
C LEU A 210 30.89 19.06 -9.12
N ARG A 211 31.86 18.23 -9.50
CA ARG A 211 32.40 18.17 -10.85
C ARG A 211 31.60 17.18 -11.67
N ARG A 212 31.27 17.61 -12.89
CA ARG A 212 30.56 16.81 -13.90
C ARG A 212 31.43 15.64 -14.35
N GLU A 213 30.90 14.43 -14.29
CA GLU A 213 31.49 13.32 -15.04
C GLU A 213 31.13 13.48 -16.52
N SER A 214 32.03 14.07 -17.31
CA SER A 214 31.89 14.07 -18.75
C SER A 214 32.10 12.66 -19.27
N THR A 215 31.02 11.91 -19.53
CA THR A 215 31.12 10.72 -20.38
C THR A 215 31.58 11.17 -21.76
N GLN A 216 32.89 11.05 -22.04
CA GLN A 216 33.41 11.17 -23.39
C GLN A 216 32.65 10.16 -24.25
N LYS A 217 31.82 10.67 -25.17
CA LYS A 217 31.42 9.92 -26.35
C LYS A 217 32.73 9.52 -27.04
N VAL A 218 33.13 8.26 -26.93
CA VAL A 218 34.12 7.69 -27.83
C VAL A 218 33.44 7.66 -29.20
N ALA A 219 33.60 8.76 -29.93
CA ALA A 219 33.30 8.83 -31.33
C ALA A 219 34.23 7.83 -32.04
N ARG A 220 33.62 6.89 -32.76
CA ARG A 220 34.29 6.15 -33.83
C ARG A 220 34.97 7.16 -34.75
N SER A 221 36.30 7.13 -34.79
CA SER A 221 37.07 7.60 -35.95
C SER A 221 37.67 6.39 -36.64
N MET A 222 37.49 6.36 -37.95
CA MET A 222 37.96 5.36 -38.90
C MET A 222 39.48 5.24 -38.88
N ALA A 223 39.96 4.00 -39.02
CA ALA A 223 41.06 3.60 -39.88
C ALA A 223 40.75 2.19 -40.38
#